data_AF-A0A919NWN4-F1
#
_entry.id   AF-A0A919NWN4-F1
#
_cell.length_a   1.000
_cell.length_b   1.000
_cell.length_c   1.000
_cell.angle_alpha   90.00
_cell.angle_beta   90.00
_cell.angle_gamma   90.00
#
_symmetry.space_group_name_H-M   'P 1'
#
loop_
_entity.id
_entity.type
_entity.pdbx_description
1 polymer ?
#
loop_
_entity_poly.entity_id
_entity_poly.type
_entity_poly.pdbx_seq_one_letter_code
_entity_poly.pdbx_strand_id
1 'polypeptide(L)'
;MKTQTTVLALAATTLVILSGCKATNSPSAASTTVAASVDADSDSASGTGDNPTSEATTGPTETAAPEPGKTTTSAKVKKTTKPTPTKTKTTDSGPTIVSFKLVQKPKCPEGTAVFRAPAVPAIIKWTITGADSAALSVDDPTNTPGTYGPEPLTGTEEFTFSCATEVGSTEKHTYAIWALGADGKKRSKTITATAKILDTGKS
;
A
#
# COMPACT_ATOMS: atom_id res chain seq x y z
N MET A 1 -29.05 33.83 -11.39
CA MET A 1 -28.17 32.73 -11.83
C MET A 1 -29.00 31.45 -11.75
N LYS A 2 -29.22 30.76 -12.87
CA LYS A 2 -30.12 29.60 -12.96
C LYS A 2 -29.37 28.31 -12.60
N THR A 3 -29.82 27.63 -11.56
CA THR A 3 -29.38 26.30 -11.13
C THR A 3 -30.02 25.26 -12.04
N GLN A 4 -29.23 24.41 -12.70
CA GLN A 4 -29.74 23.23 -13.41
C GLN A 4 -29.33 21.98 -12.64
N THR A 5 -30.35 21.27 -12.15
CA THR A 5 -30.26 19.97 -11.51
C THR A 5 -30.43 18.90 -12.58
N THR A 6 -29.40 18.10 -12.84
CA THR A 6 -29.47 16.97 -13.78
C THR A 6 -29.59 15.68 -12.98
N VAL A 7 -30.73 15.01 -13.10
CA VAL A 7 -30.99 13.67 -12.57
C VAL A 7 -30.70 12.67 -13.70
N LEU A 8 -29.71 11.79 -13.51
CA LEU A 8 -29.49 10.65 -14.41
C LEU A 8 -30.14 9.40 -13.82
N ALA A 9 -31.13 8.88 -14.54
CA ALA A 9 -31.73 7.57 -14.28
C ALA A 9 -30.87 6.48 -14.97
N LEU A 10 -30.43 5.47 -14.21
CA LEU A 10 -29.85 4.25 -14.76
C LEU A 10 -30.97 3.22 -15.00
N ALA A 11 -31.13 2.81 -16.25
CA ALA A 11 -31.94 1.67 -16.64
C ALA A 11 -31.12 0.37 -16.51
N ALA A 12 -31.67 -0.61 -15.80
CA ALA A 12 -31.12 -1.96 -15.71
C ALA A 12 -31.68 -2.83 -16.83
N THR A 13 -30.81 -3.52 -17.57
CA THR A 13 -31.21 -4.49 -18.59
C THR A 13 -30.58 -5.84 -18.27
N THR A 14 -31.38 -6.74 -17.71
CA THR A 14 -31.08 -8.16 -17.55
C THR A 14 -31.24 -8.89 -18.88
N LEU A 15 -30.24 -9.68 -19.28
CA LEU A 15 -30.35 -10.63 -20.37
C LEU A 15 -30.08 -12.05 -19.85
N VAL A 16 -31.11 -12.89 -19.93
CA VAL A 16 -31.10 -14.34 -19.65
C VAL A 16 -30.91 -15.06 -20.98
N ILE A 17 -29.94 -15.97 -21.09
CA ILE A 17 -29.87 -16.91 -22.21
C ILE A 17 -29.67 -18.33 -21.65
N LEU A 18 -30.68 -19.17 -21.86
CA LEU A 18 -30.69 -20.63 -21.66
C LEU A 18 -30.28 -21.34 -22.96
N SER A 19 -29.33 -22.29 -22.85
CA SER A 19 -29.18 -23.52 -23.66
C SER A 19 -27.84 -24.16 -23.24
N GLY A 20 -27.71 -25.39 -22.75
CA GLY A 20 -28.56 -26.57 -22.84
C GLY A 20 -27.80 -27.68 -23.57
N CYS A 21 -27.06 -28.55 -22.85
CA CYS A 21 -26.76 -29.91 -23.31
C CYS A 21 -26.48 -30.88 -22.14
N LYS A 22 -27.31 -31.93 -22.14
CA LYS A 22 -27.35 -33.23 -21.42
C LYS A 22 -25.99 -33.97 -21.46
N ALA A 23 -25.62 -35.00 -20.68
CA ALA A 23 -26.15 -35.88 -19.62
C ALA A 23 -24.89 -36.50 -18.92
N THR A 24 -24.91 -37.03 -17.70
CA THR A 24 -25.18 -38.45 -17.40
C THR A 24 -25.27 -38.65 -15.88
N ASN A 25 -26.26 -39.42 -15.45
CA ASN A 25 -26.59 -39.75 -14.07
C ASN A 25 -25.51 -40.60 -13.38
N SER A 26 -25.28 -40.36 -12.08
CA SER A 26 -24.92 -41.41 -11.11
C SER A 26 -25.59 -41.12 -9.76
N PRO A 27 -26.41 -42.04 -9.21
CA PRO A 27 -27.10 -41.86 -7.94
C PRO A 27 -26.32 -42.46 -6.76
N SER A 28 -26.80 -42.16 -5.55
CA SER A 28 -26.49 -42.82 -4.27
C SER A 28 -25.22 -42.29 -3.57
N ALA A 29 -25.20 -41.93 -2.27
CA ALA A 29 -26.07 -42.31 -1.17
C ALA A 29 -26.02 -41.27 -0.02
N ALA A 30 -27.14 -41.20 0.70
CA ALA A 30 -27.30 -41.05 2.16
C ALA A 30 -26.60 -39.91 2.93
N SER A 31 -27.47 -39.09 3.52
CA SER A 31 -27.26 -38.31 4.75
C SER A 31 -26.61 -39.12 5.87
N THR A 32 -25.72 -38.51 6.64
CA THR A 32 -25.50 -38.89 8.05
C THR A 32 -25.27 -37.62 8.86
N THR A 33 -26.30 -37.24 9.60
CA THR A 33 -26.23 -36.33 10.73
C THR A 33 -25.61 -37.11 11.89
N VAL A 34 -24.50 -36.63 12.45
CA VAL A 34 -24.02 -37.09 13.76
C VAL A 34 -23.89 -35.88 14.66
N ALA A 35 -24.83 -35.80 15.61
CA ALA A 35 -24.67 -35.05 16.84
C ALA A 35 -23.76 -35.87 17.77
N ALA A 36 -22.79 -35.22 18.40
CA ALA A 36 -22.13 -35.75 19.58
C ALA A 36 -21.82 -34.59 20.53
N SER A 37 -22.58 -34.56 21.62
CA SER A 37 -22.30 -33.82 22.84
C SER A 37 -21.11 -34.47 23.55
N VAL A 38 -20.18 -33.66 24.05
CA VAL A 38 -19.28 -34.06 25.16
C VAL A 38 -19.15 -32.88 26.12
N ASP A 39 -19.72 -33.07 27.31
CA ASP A 39 -19.47 -32.32 28.54
C ASP A 39 -18.27 -32.94 29.30
N ALA A 40 -17.78 -32.19 30.30
CA ALA A 40 -16.73 -32.46 31.31
C ALA A 40 -15.34 -31.88 30.98
N ASP A 41 -14.92 -30.75 31.54
CA ASP A 41 -14.59 -30.44 32.96
C ASP A 41 -13.22 -31.01 33.38
N SER A 42 -12.21 -30.14 33.54
CA SER A 42 -11.26 -30.13 34.67
C SER A 42 -10.09 -29.17 34.47
N ASP A 43 -9.85 -28.42 35.54
CA ASP A 43 -8.57 -27.93 36.08
C ASP A 43 -7.73 -26.86 35.37
N SER A 44 -7.89 -25.63 35.87
CA SER A 44 -6.92 -24.97 36.77
C SER A 44 -5.42 -25.15 36.50
N ALA A 45 -4.79 -24.08 36.00
CA ALA A 45 -3.43 -23.73 36.40
C ALA A 45 -3.26 -22.21 36.39
N SER A 46 -3.23 -21.62 37.59
CA SER A 46 -2.61 -20.32 37.85
C SER A 46 -1.15 -20.35 37.39
N GLY A 47 -0.81 -19.56 36.38
CA GLY A 47 0.55 -19.18 36.07
C GLY A 47 0.80 -17.73 36.51
N THR A 48 1.37 -17.59 37.70
CA THR A 48 1.96 -16.35 38.21
C THR A 48 3.41 -16.24 37.70
N GLY A 49 3.86 -15.04 37.33
CA GLY A 49 5.27 -14.72 37.01
C GLY A 49 5.59 -14.86 35.51
N ASP A 50 6.28 -13.94 34.84
CA ASP A 50 7.17 -12.90 35.31
C ASP A 50 7.17 -11.69 34.37
N ASN A 51 7.28 -10.54 35.01
CA ASN A 51 7.52 -9.22 34.47
C ASN A 51 8.88 -9.20 33.73
N PRO A 52 8.96 -8.95 32.41
CA PRO A 52 10.24 -8.62 31.80
C PRO A 52 10.64 -7.21 32.25
N THR A 53 11.53 -7.18 33.25
CA THR A 53 12.35 -6.05 33.65
C THR A 53 12.87 -5.32 32.42
N SER A 54 12.47 -4.05 32.30
CA SER A 54 13.11 -3.10 31.39
C SER A 54 14.55 -2.87 31.85
N GLU A 55 15.51 -3.51 31.18
CA GLU A 55 16.90 -3.10 31.28
C GLU A 55 17.10 -1.82 30.46
N ALA A 56 17.11 -0.71 31.19
CA ALA A 56 17.63 0.57 30.72
C ALA A 56 19.13 0.40 30.41
N THR A 57 19.46 0.18 29.13
CA THR A 57 20.84 0.36 28.66
C THR A 57 21.07 1.85 28.39
N THR A 58 21.61 2.54 29.39
CA THR A 58 22.33 3.80 29.22
C THR A 58 23.69 3.50 28.59
N GLY A 59 23.84 3.86 27.32
CA GLY A 59 25.11 3.84 26.56
C GLY A 59 25.30 5.14 25.78
N PRO A 60 26.54 5.56 25.52
CA PRO A 60 26.97 6.93 25.74
C PRO A 60 26.61 7.92 24.62
N THR A 61 26.37 9.15 25.08
CA THR A 61 26.49 10.41 24.35
C THR A 61 27.81 10.44 23.55
N GLU A 62 27.71 10.41 22.22
CA GLU A 62 28.79 10.85 21.35
C GLU A 62 28.41 12.19 20.72
N THR A 63 28.95 13.24 21.35
CA THR A 63 28.95 14.62 20.89
C THR A 63 29.78 14.72 19.61
N ALA A 64 29.14 14.71 18.44
CA ALA A 64 29.78 15.15 17.22
C ALA A 64 29.87 16.69 17.23
N ALA A 65 31.09 17.18 17.44
CA ALA A 65 31.45 18.59 17.37
C ALA A 65 31.13 19.20 15.99
N PRO A 66 30.69 20.47 15.92
CA PRO A 66 30.60 21.20 14.68
C PRO A 66 32.01 21.59 14.20
N GLU A 67 32.36 21.17 12.98
CA GLU A 67 33.55 21.63 12.26
C GLU A 67 33.39 23.12 11.88
N PRO A 68 34.31 24.02 12.28
CA PRO A 68 34.32 25.41 11.82
C PRO A 68 35.17 25.49 10.54
N GLY A 69 34.51 25.34 9.38
CA GLY A 69 35.18 25.19 8.09
C GLY A 69 34.84 26.25 7.05
N LYS A 70 35.51 27.41 7.15
CA LYS A 70 35.99 28.24 6.01
C LYS A 70 34.97 29.05 5.18
N THR A 71 34.78 30.28 5.65
CA THR A 71 34.48 31.48 4.86
C THR A 71 35.47 31.63 3.70
N THR A 72 34.98 31.65 2.45
CA THR A 72 35.76 32.19 1.33
C THR A 72 34.93 33.26 0.64
N THR A 73 35.21 34.50 1.04
CA THR A 73 34.79 35.73 0.39
C THR A 73 35.35 35.73 -1.03
N SER A 74 34.49 35.79 -2.04
CA SER A 74 34.88 36.19 -3.39
C SER A 74 33.81 37.12 -3.92
N ALA A 75 34.04 38.40 -3.65
CA ALA A 75 33.34 39.50 -4.30
C ALA A 75 33.61 39.44 -5.81
N LYS A 76 32.55 39.30 -6.61
CA LYS A 76 32.63 39.58 -8.04
C LYS A 76 31.37 40.27 -8.56
N VAL A 77 31.52 41.59 -8.70
CA VAL A 77 30.99 42.45 -9.76
C VAL A 77 29.48 42.38 -10.01
N LYS A 78 28.82 43.37 -9.43
CA LYS A 78 27.51 43.91 -9.79
C LYS A 78 27.46 44.23 -11.30
N LYS A 79 26.86 43.36 -12.10
CA LYS A 79 26.42 43.69 -13.47
C LYS A 79 24.92 43.94 -13.41
N THR A 80 24.55 45.21 -13.52
CA THR A 80 23.18 45.70 -13.55
C THR A 80 22.51 45.24 -14.84
N THR A 81 21.92 44.05 -14.84
CA THR A 81 21.07 43.57 -15.92
C THR A 81 19.63 44.00 -15.62
N LYS A 82 19.06 44.78 -16.53
CA LYS A 82 17.67 45.22 -16.58
C LYS A 82 16.73 44.05 -16.19
N PRO A 83 15.79 44.21 -15.24
CA PRO A 83 14.86 43.15 -14.89
C PRO A 83 13.92 42.91 -16.07
N THR A 84 14.19 41.86 -16.84
CA THR A 84 13.20 41.27 -17.74
C THR A 84 12.05 40.78 -16.87
N PRO A 85 10.80 41.18 -17.12
CA PRO A 85 9.66 40.65 -16.39
C PRO A 85 9.60 39.15 -16.67
N THR A 86 10.08 38.37 -15.70
CA THR A 86 9.98 36.92 -15.73
C THR A 86 8.51 36.67 -15.55
N LYS A 87 7.82 36.22 -16.63
CA LYS A 87 6.47 35.70 -16.53
C LYS A 87 6.50 34.65 -15.43
N THR A 88 6.00 34.99 -14.25
CA THR A 88 5.73 34.05 -13.19
C THR A 88 4.77 33.06 -13.80
N LYS A 89 5.30 31.91 -14.22
CA LYS A 89 4.50 30.78 -14.69
C LYS A 89 3.57 30.49 -13.53
N THR A 90 2.30 30.85 -13.68
CA THR A 90 1.25 30.51 -12.73
C THR A 90 1.27 28.99 -12.68
N THR A 91 1.91 28.46 -11.65
CA THR A 91 1.94 27.03 -11.37
C THR A 91 0.49 26.64 -11.25
N ASP A 92 0.03 25.82 -12.19
CA ASP A 92 -1.31 25.24 -12.20
C ASP A 92 -1.63 24.77 -10.78
N SER A 93 -2.58 25.41 -10.11
CA SER A 93 -2.78 25.33 -8.65
C SER A 93 -3.47 24.02 -8.22
N GLY A 94 -3.24 22.95 -8.98
CA GLY A 94 -3.87 21.65 -8.78
C GLY A 94 -3.02 20.72 -7.91
N PRO A 95 -3.62 19.58 -7.52
CA PRO A 95 -2.91 18.56 -6.76
C PRO A 95 -1.70 18.06 -7.55
N THR A 96 -0.58 17.89 -6.85
CA THR A 96 0.68 17.44 -7.42
C THR A 96 1.26 16.32 -6.57
N ILE A 97 1.50 15.16 -7.19
CA ILE A 97 2.16 14.02 -6.56
C ILE A 97 3.67 14.20 -6.74
N VAL A 98 4.31 14.80 -5.74
CA VAL A 98 5.75 15.09 -5.72
C VAL A 98 6.57 13.79 -5.69
N SER A 99 6.17 12.85 -4.83
CA SER A 99 6.81 11.55 -4.73
C SER A 99 5.79 10.43 -4.51
N PHE A 100 6.04 9.29 -5.13
CA PHE A 100 5.33 8.03 -4.90
C PHE A 100 6.29 6.91 -5.30
N LYS A 101 6.86 6.21 -4.30
CA LYS A 101 7.97 5.28 -4.51
C LYS A 101 7.87 4.08 -3.56
N LEU A 102 8.30 2.94 -4.06
CA LEU A 102 8.57 1.74 -3.27
C LEU A 102 9.91 1.94 -2.57
N VAL A 103 9.89 2.10 -1.24
CA VAL A 103 11.10 2.28 -0.42
C VAL A 103 11.63 0.95 0.12
N GLN A 104 10.77 -0.06 0.25
CA GLN A 104 11.17 -1.43 0.53
C GLN A 104 10.54 -2.37 -0.50
N LYS A 105 11.39 -3.13 -1.21
CA LYS A 105 10.92 -4.16 -2.13
C LYS A 105 10.45 -5.39 -1.35
N PRO A 106 9.27 -5.93 -1.69
CA PRO A 106 8.78 -7.13 -1.05
C PRO A 106 9.63 -8.35 -1.40
N LYS A 107 9.62 -9.35 -0.51
CA LYS A 107 10.20 -10.67 -0.76
C LYS A 107 9.28 -11.76 -0.24
N CYS A 108 9.19 -12.83 -0.99
CA CYS A 108 8.50 -14.04 -0.55
C CYS A 108 9.32 -14.78 0.51
N PRO A 109 8.65 -15.52 1.41
CA PRO A 109 9.36 -16.41 2.31
C PRO A 109 10.11 -17.45 1.48
N GLU A 110 11.34 -17.75 1.87
CA GLU A 110 12.23 -18.67 1.16
C GLU A 110 12.96 -19.60 2.13
N GLY A 111 13.46 -20.73 1.61
CA GLY A 111 14.19 -21.74 2.38
C GLY A 111 13.35 -22.95 2.79
N THR A 112 13.96 -23.84 3.56
CA THR A 112 13.40 -25.15 3.94
C THR A 112 12.48 -25.04 5.16
N ALA A 113 11.77 -26.13 5.49
CA ALA A 113 10.99 -26.21 6.73
C ALA A 113 11.84 -25.97 7.99
N VAL A 114 13.15 -26.27 7.93
CA VAL A 114 14.08 -26.11 9.06
C VAL A 114 14.68 -24.70 9.11
N PHE A 115 14.91 -24.08 7.95
CA PHE A 115 15.48 -22.74 7.84
C PHE A 115 14.66 -21.90 6.86
N ARG A 116 13.63 -21.22 7.37
CA ARG A 116 12.76 -20.34 6.58
C ARG A 116 13.07 -18.87 6.86
N ALA A 117 13.42 -18.12 5.83
CA ALA A 117 13.44 -16.67 5.87
C ALA A 117 12.00 -16.13 5.81
N PRO A 118 11.64 -15.16 6.67
CA PRO A 118 10.30 -14.59 6.69
C PRO A 118 10.03 -13.76 5.43
N ALA A 119 8.75 -13.56 5.13
CA ALA A 119 8.33 -12.63 4.10
C ALA A 119 8.77 -11.20 4.45
N VAL A 120 9.15 -10.42 3.44
CA VAL A 120 9.45 -9.00 3.59
C VAL A 120 8.31 -8.21 2.96
N PRO A 121 7.65 -7.30 3.70
CA PRO A 121 6.54 -6.53 3.17
C PRO A 121 7.02 -5.45 2.18
N ALA A 122 6.10 -4.96 1.36
CA ALA A 122 6.33 -3.80 0.51
C ALA A 122 6.09 -2.52 1.34
N ILE A 123 7.06 -1.59 1.37
CA ILE A 123 6.85 -0.30 2.02
C ILE A 123 6.84 0.79 0.95
N ILE A 124 5.78 1.59 0.95
CA ILE A 124 5.56 2.66 -0.03
C ILE A 124 5.56 3.99 0.68
N LYS A 125 6.23 4.98 0.10
CA LYS A 125 6.30 6.35 0.62
C LYS A 125 5.80 7.35 -0.41
N TRP A 126 5.09 8.36 0.04
CA TRP A 126 4.54 9.39 -0.83
C TRP A 126 4.62 10.80 -0.26
N THR A 127 4.48 11.76 -1.17
CA THR A 127 4.40 13.19 -0.87
C THR A 127 3.52 13.86 -1.93
N ILE A 128 2.49 14.55 -1.47
CA ILE A 128 1.49 15.23 -2.28
C ILE A 128 1.38 16.68 -1.80
N THR A 129 1.21 17.61 -2.73
CA THR A 129 1.02 19.04 -2.45
C THR A 129 -0.16 19.58 -3.23
N GLY A 130 -0.87 20.59 -2.73
CA GLY A 130 -1.99 21.22 -3.43
C GLY A 130 -3.24 20.32 -3.56
N ALA A 131 -3.36 19.31 -2.71
CA ALA A 131 -4.51 18.42 -2.61
C ALA A 131 -5.19 18.59 -1.24
N ASP A 132 -6.48 18.32 -1.16
CA ASP A 132 -7.24 18.29 0.10
C ASP A 132 -7.34 16.88 0.66
N SER A 133 -7.30 15.87 -0.21
CA SER A 133 -7.35 14.46 0.21
C SER A 133 -6.51 13.58 -0.70
N ALA A 134 -6.08 12.45 -0.13
CA ALA A 134 -5.41 11.39 -0.85
C ALA A 134 -6.08 10.04 -0.57
N ALA A 135 -5.91 9.09 -1.48
CA ALA A 135 -6.37 7.72 -1.31
C ALA A 135 -5.44 6.75 -2.04
N LEU A 136 -5.23 5.57 -1.48
CA LEU A 136 -4.48 4.47 -2.06
C LEU A 136 -5.42 3.39 -2.62
N SER A 137 -4.97 2.72 -3.68
CA SER A 137 -5.63 1.53 -4.23
C SER A 137 -4.57 0.46 -4.52
N VAL A 138 -4.92 -0.80 -4.29
CA VAL A 138 -4.05 -1.97 -4.55
C VAL A 138 -4.75 -2.88 -5.53
N ASP A 139 -4.06 -3.23 -6.61
CA ASP A 139 -4.54 -4.09 -7.70
C ASP A 139 -5.91 -3.73 -8.23
N ASP A 140 -6.24 -2.45 -8.22
CA ASP A 140 -7.52 -1.98 -8.74
C ASP A 140 -7.46 -1.86 -10.27
N PRO A 141 -8.14 -2.74 -11.03
CA PRO A 141 -8.17 -2.65 -12.48
C PRO A 141 -9.04 -1.49 -12.97
N THR A 142 -9.91 -0.96 -12.11
CA THR A 142 -10.89 0.06 -12.49
C THR A 142 -10.30 1.47 -12.49
N ASN A 143 -9.09 1.65 -11.94
CA ASN A 143 -8.48 2.96 -11.71
C ASN A 143 -9.45 3.91 -10.97
N THR A 144 -10.20 3.36 -10.01
CA THR A 144 -11.09 4.12 -9.15
C THR A 144 -10.34 4.49 -7.87
N PRO A 145 -10.41 5.76 -7.41
CA PRO A 145 -9.82 6.14 -6.15
C PRO A 145 -10.43 5.36 -4.97
N GLY A 146 -9.58 4.89 -4.05
CA GLY A 146 -9.98 4.71 -2.65
C GLY A 146 -10.45 3.34 -2.24
N THR A 147 -9.61 2.32 -2.42
CA THR A 147 -9.72 1.12 -1.58
C THR A 147 -9.25 1.41 -0.14
N TYR A 148 -8.26 2.30 0.01
CA TYR A 148 -7.67 2.70 1.29
C TYR A 148 -7.62 4.23 1.37
N GLY A 149 -8.46 4.83 2.22
CA GLY A 149 -8.44 6.28 2.43
C GLY A 149 -9.61 6.78 3.29
N PRO A 150 -9.53 8.04 3.76
CA PRO A 150 -8.57 9.08 3.37
C PRO A 150 -7.16 8.91 3.97
N GLU A 151 -6.13 9.20 3.18
CA GLU A 151 -4.72 9.13 3.54
C GLU A 151 -4.11 10.53 3.77
N PRO A 152 -3.06 10.67 4.61
CA PRO A 152 -2.34 11.92 4.75
C PRO A 152 -1.60 12.29 3.45
N LEU A 153 -1.38 13.58 3.19
CA LEU A 153 -0.69 14.03 1.97
C LEU A 153 0.79 13.62 1.93
N THR A 154 1.39 13.34 3.08
CA THR A 154 2.72 12.74 3.20
C THR A 154 2.60 11.57 4.13
N GLY A 155 3.05 10.40 3.68
CA GLY A 155 2.88 9.17 4.44
C GLY A 155 3.82 8.06 4.00
N THR A 156 3.80 7.00 4.76
CA THR A 156 4.47 5.74 4.47
C THR A 156 3.55 4.63 4.95
N GLU A 157 3.36 3.62 4.11
CA GLU A 157 2.46 2.50 4.38
C GLU A 157 3.16 1.18 4.08
N GLU A 158 2.91 0.20 4.93
CA GLU A 158 3.38 -1.17 4.79
C GLU A 158 2.26 -2.04 4.21
N PHE A 159 2.57 -2.76 3.14
CA PHE A 159 1.67 -3.70 2.50
C PHE A 159 2.19 -5.12 2.63
N THR A 160 1.34 -6.00 3.16
CA THR A 160 1.60 -7.43 3.14
C THR A 160 1.57 -7.91 1.69
N PHE A 161 2.66 -8.51 1.24
CA PHE A 161 2.78 -9.02 -0.13
C PHE A 161 2.42 -10.50 -0.14
N SER A 162 1.31 -10.84 -0.80
CA SER A 162 0.86 -12.24 -0.89
C SER A 162 1.70 -12.96 -1.93
N CYS A 163 2.31 -14.07 -1.54
CA CYS A 163 3.12 -14.88 -2.45
C CYS A 163 2.34 -16.11 -2.89
N ALA A 164 2.38 -16.42 -4.18
CA ALA A 164 1.90 -17.71 -4.67
C ALA A 164 2.74 -18.87 -4.13
N THR A 165 2.22 -20.08 -4.35
CA THR A 165 2.82 -21.33 -3.86
C THR A 165 3.73 -22.00 -4.89
N GLU A 166 3.90 -21.43 -6.08
CA GLU A 166 4.65 -22.04 -7.17
C GLU A 166 6.09 -21.51 -7.22
N VAL A 167 7.06 -22.42 -7.12
CA VAL A 167 8.50 -22.10 -7.21
C VAL A 167 8.81 -21.57 -8.60
N GLY A 168 9.55 -20.47 -8.68
CA GLY A 168 9.92 -19.82 -9.93
C GLY A 168 8.91 -18.76 -10.39
N SER A 169 7.70 -18.75 -9.84
CA SER A 169 6.69 -17.74 -10.16
C SER A 169 7.04 -16.37 -9.60
N THR A 170 6.54 -15.32 -10.26
CA THR A 170 6.73 -13.92 -9.87
C THR A 170 5.38 -13.30 -9.61
N GLU A 171 5.16 -12.91 -8.36
CA GLU A 171 3.97 -12.18 -7.97
C GLU A 171 4.16 -10.68 -8.20
N LYS A 172 3.07 -10.03 -8.64
CA LYS A 172 3.06 -8.63 -9.04
C LYS A 172 1.84 -7.94 -8.45
N HIS A 173 2.08 -6.92 -7.64
CA HIS A 173 1.05 -6.04 -7.11
C HIS A 173 1.25 -4.60 -7.63
N THR A 174 0.16 -3.96 -8.02
CA THR A 174 0.15 -2.57 -8.51
C THR A 174 -0.51 -1.66 -7.48
N TYR A 175 0.19 -0.59 -7.12
CA TYR A 175 -0.25 0.39 -6.15
C TYR A 175 -0.52 1.70 -6.86
N ALA A 176 -1.65 2.33 -6.58
CA ALA A 176 -2.01 3.63 -7.08
C ALA A 176 -2.22 4.59 -5.92
N ILE A 177 -1.72 5.82 -6.05
CA ILE A 177 -2.11 6.92 -5.17
C ILE A 177 -2.90 7.95 -5.96
N TRP A 178 -4.00 8.41 -5.37
CA TRP A 178 -4.91 9.41 -5.91
C TRP A 178 -4.86 10.66 -5.03
N ALA A 179 -4.87 11.82 -5.66
CA ALA A 179 -4.91 13.12 -5.00
C ALA A 179 -6.08 13.93 -5.57
N LEU A 180 -6.92 14.47 -4.69
CA LEU A 180 -8.06 15.33 -5.04
C LEU A 180 -7.81 16.73 -4.49
N GLY A 181 -7.82 17.74 -5.36
CA GLY A 181 -7.72 19.15 -4.98
C GLY A 181 -9.08 19.81 -4.77
N ALA A 182 -9.05 21.00 -4.15
CA ALA A 182 -10.23 21.81 -3.84
C ALA A 182 -11.03 22.23 -5.07
N ASP A 183 -10.36 22.35 -6.21
CA ASP A 183 -10.95 22.65 -7.50
C ASP A 183 -11.59 21.42 -8.18
N GLY A 184 -11.64 20.28 -7.48
CA GLY A 184 -12.15 19.01 -7.98
C GLY A 184 -11.20 18.31 -8.95
N LYS A 185 -10.02 18.87 -9.23
CA LYS A 185 -9.03 18.22 -10.09
C LYS A 185 -8.47 17.00 -9.37
N LYS A 186 -8.25 15.95 -10.16
CA LYS A 186 -7.68 14.69 -9.71
C LYS A 186 -6.34 14.45 -10.36
N ARG A 187 -5.39 13.89 -9.61
CA ARG A 187 -4.15 13.32 -10.14
C ARG A 187 -3.95 11.94 -9.56
N SER A 188 -3.31 11.06 -10.33
CA SER A 188 -2.91 9.74 -9.87
C SER A 188 -1.50 9.41 -10.31
N LYS A 189 -0.88 8.47 -9.57
CA LYS A 189 0.39 7.87 -9.94
C LYS A 189 0.39 6.42 -9.50
N THR A 190 0.97 5.55 -10.32
CA THR A 190 1.06 4.11 -10.07
C THR A 190 2.51 3.67 -9.93
N ILE A 191 2.72 2.64 -9.13
CA ILE A 191 3.96 1.88 -9.05
C ILE A 191 3.63 0.39 -9.00
N THR A 192 4.57 -0.43 -9.42
CA THR A 192 4.45 -1.88 -9.35
C THR A 192 5.53 -2.41 -8.42
N ALA A 193 5.15 -3.31 -7.52
CA ALA A 193 6.09 -4.13 -6.76
C ALA A 193 6.01 -5.58 -7.24
N THR A 194 7.15 -6.24 -7.30
CA THR A 194 7.27 -7.66 -7.69
C THR A 194 8.08 -8.41 -6.64
N ALA A 195 7.72 -9.67 -6.40
CA ALA A 195 8.52 -10.60 -5.63
C ALA A 195 8.57 -11.95 -6.36
N LYS A 196 9.77 -12.55 -6.39
CA LYS A 196 9.99 -13.86 -7.00
C LYS A 196 10.04 -14.92 -5.90
N ILE A 197 9.42 -16.07 -6.17
CA ILE A 197 9.48 -17.24 -5.29
C ILE A 197 10.68 -18.08 -5.73
N LEU A 198 11.70 -18.15 -4.87
CA LEU A 198 12.94 -18.86 -5.18
C LEU A 198 12.93 -20.32 -4.71
N ASP A 199 12.25 -20.59 -3.59
CA ASP A 199 12.10 -21.93 -3.02
C ASP A 199 10.85 -21.98 -2.13
N THR A 200 10.18 -23.12 -2.06
CA THR A 200 9.03 -23.36 -1.16
C THR A 200 9.36 -24.29 -0.01
N GLY A 201 10.59 -24.84 0.04
CA GLY A 201 11.02 -25.75 1.10
C GLY A 201 10.28 -27.08 1.11
N LYS A 202 9.66 -27.47 -0.01
CA LYS A 202 9.11 -28.81 -0.21
C LYS A 202 10.26 -29.75 -0.58
N SER A 203 10.87 -30.37 0.42
CA SER A 203 11.68 -31.59 0.27
C SER A 203 10.85 -32.82 0.63
#